data_AF-A0A530QPX0-F1
#
_entry.id   AF-A0A530QPX0-F1
#
_cell.length_a   1.000
_cell.length_b   1.000
_cell.length_c   1.000
_cell.angle_alpha   90.00
_cell.angle_beta   90.00
_cell.angle_gamma   90.00
#
_symmetry.space_group_name_H-M   'P 1'
#
loop_
_entity.id
_entity.type
_entity.pdbx_description
1 polymer ?
#
loop_
_entity_poly.entity_id
_entity_poly.type
_entity_poly.pdbx_seq_one_letter_code
_entity_poly.pdbx_strand_id
1 'polypeptide(L)'
;LIVPDDNLSLRAGAVSPWAKSTSPYYVQTLEALGKVYGFKLGDKFRDLTEEAKQAILHGTGEREVTFQYDDGLRSYKTTKTFEGVIPNLERRWKETESAWMREEIERFMSATPCPACRGYRLKPEALAVKIAGKHIGEVTELSIRKADQWFTALPGSLSDKQNEIAVRVLKEIRERLRFLNDVGLDYLTLSRNSGTLSGGESQRIRLASQIGSGLTGVLYVLD
;
A
#
# COMPACT_ATOMS: atom_id res chain seq x y z
N LEU A 1 -11.83 -4.52 -1.72
CA LEU A 1 -11.19 -5.63 -0.96
C LEU A 1 -12.15 -6.23 0.06
N ILE A 2 -12.76 -5.43 0.94
CA ILE A 2 -13.71 -5.92 1.96
C ILE A 2 -15.04 -6.37 1.37
N VAL A 3 -15.57 -5.63 0.39
CA VAL A 3 -16.73 -6.02 -0.42
C VAL A 3 -16.23 -6.17 -1.87
N PRO A 4 -15.84 -7.39 -2.29
CA PRO A 4 -15.34 -7.61 -3.64
C PRO A 4 -16.44 -7.65 -4.70
N ASP A 5 -17.64 -8.12 -4.33
CA ASP A 5 -18.84 -8.13 -5.18
C ASP A 5 -20.04 -7.60 -4.37
N ASP A 6 -20.56 -6.46 -4.78
CA ASP A 6 -21.68 -5.78 -4.12
C ASP A 6 -23.05 -6.32 -4.56
N ASN A 7 -23.09 -7.21 -5.56
CA ASN A 7 -24.29 -7.92 -6.00
C ASN A 7 -24.62 -9.14 -5.14
N LEU A 8 -23.66 -9.58 -4.32
CA LEU A 8 -23.90 -10.65 -3.35
C LEU A 8 -24.78 -10.14 -2.21
N SER A 9 -25.60 -11.05 -1.69
CA SER A 9 -26.30 -10.79 -0.43
C SER A 9 -25.35 -10.84 0.76
N LEU A 10 -25.74 -10.20 1.86
CA LEU A 10 -24.99 -10.30 3.11
C LEU A 10 -24.83 -11.76 3.57
N ARG A 11 -25.87 -12.58 3.39
CA ARG A 11 -25.83 -14.03 3.66
C ARG A 11 -24.89 -14.80 2.74
N ALA A 12 -24.79 -14.39 1.47
CA ALA A 12 -23.88 -14.98 0.50
C ALA A 12 -22.42 -14.53 0.67
N GLY A 13 -22.12 -13.73 1.70
CA GLY A 13 -20.75 -13.34 2.03
C GLY A 13 -20.27 -12.09 1.32
N ALA A 14 -21.15 -11.11 1.05
CA ALA A 14 -20.75 -9.81 0.49
C ALA A 14 -19.64 -9.12 1.31
N VAL A 15 -19.63 -9.30 2.65
CA VAL A 15 -18.55 -8.84 3.54
C VAL A 15 -17.51 -9.96 3.67
N SER A 16 -16.49 -9.91 2.82
CA SER A 16 -15.51 -11.00 2.66
C SER A 16 -14.75 -11.40 3.93
N PRO A 17 -14.32 -10.48 4.82
CA PRO A 17 -13.64 -10.85 6.07
C PRO A 17 -14.48 -11.75 6.99
N TRP A 18 -15.81 -11.69 6.87
CA TRP A 18 -16.74 -12.45 7.71
C TRP A 18 -17.33 -13.65 6.98
N ALA A 19 -17.33 -13.65 5.64
CA ALA A 19 -17.91 -14.70 4.80
C ALA A 19 -17.34 -16.11 5.04
N LYS A 20 -16.05 -16.22 5.42
CA LYS A 20 -15.39 -17.51 5.66
C LYS A 20 -15.48 -17.99 7.11
N SER A 21 -16.08 -17.21 8.01
CA SER A 21 -16.17 -17.62 9.42
C SER A 21 -17.30 -18.62 9.62
N THR A 22 -17.01 -19.70 10.34
CA THR A 22 -18.00 -20.67 10.81
C THR A 22 -18.76 -20.20 12.06
N SER A 23 -18.39 -19.04 12.62
CA SER A 23 -19.01 -18.52 13.83
C SER A 23 -20.37 -17.88 13.54
N PRO A 24 -21.44 -18.28 14.27
CA PRO A 24 -22.76 -17.63 14.18
C PRO A 24 -22.72 -16.15 14.56
N TYR A 25 -21.68 -15.72 15.29
CA TYR A 25 -21.51 -14.36 15.81
C TYR A 25 -21.67 -13.28 14.73
N TYR A 26 -21.03 -13.45 13.56
CA TYR A 26 -21.05 -12.43 12.51
C TYR A 26 -22.41 -12.32 11.83
N VAL A 27 -23.08 -13.46 11.62
CA VAL A 27 -24.43 -13.52 11.06
C VAL A 27 -25.41 -12.83 12.00
N GLN A 28 -25.36 -13.16 13.30
CA GLN A 28 -26.20 -12.56 14.33
C GLN A 28 -25.94 -11.05 14.51
N THR A 29 -24.68 -10.61 14.35
CA THR A 29 -24.32 -9.19 14.33
C THR A 29 -25.00 -8.46 13.18
N LEU A 30 -24.93 -9.00 11.96
CA LEU A 30 -25.57 -8.42 10.78
C LEU A 30 -27.10 -8.41 10.90
N GLU A 31 -27.71 -9.42 11.50
CA GLU A 31 -29.16 -9.43 11.77
C GLU A 31 -29.57 -8.35 12.77
N ALA A 32 -28.79 -8.15 13.84
CA ALA A 32 -29.04 -7.10 14.81
C ALA A 32 -28.94 -5.70 14.17
N LEU A 33 -27.94 -5.48 13.31
CA LEU A 33 -27.82 -4.25 12.53
C LEU A 33 -28.99 -4.08 11.56
N GLY A 34 -29.41 -5.16 10.89
CA GLY A 34 -30.54 -5.15 9.96
C GLY A 34 -31.85 -4.69 10.61
N LYS A 35 -32.10 -5.07 11.87
CA LYS A 35 -33.28 -4.61 12.65
C LYS A 35 -33.28 -3.10 12.89
N VAL A 36 -32.11 -2.47 13.01
CA VAL A 36 -31.96 -1.05 13.35
C VAL A 36 -31.88 -0.16 12.11
N TYR A 37 -31.21 -0.65 11.06
CA TYR A 37 -30.94 0.08 9.82
C TYR A 37 -31.83 -0.36 8.65
N GLY A 38 -32.78 -1.26 8.88
CA GLY A 38 -33.86 -1.56 7.93
C GLY A 38 -33.45 -2.46 6.75
N PHE A 39 -32.56 -3.43 6.97
CA PHE A 39 -32.16 -4.40 5.94
C PHE A 39 -32.25 -5.84 6.42
N LYS A 40 -32.27 -6.78 5.47
CA LYS A 40 -32.26 -8.22 5.70
C LYS A 40 -30.97 -8.84 5.18
N LEU A 41 -30.59 -9.99 5.73
CA LEU A 41 -29.41 -10.73 5.25
C LEU A 41 -29.50 -11.19 3.79
N GLY A 42 -30.72 -11.32 3.25
CA GLY A 42 -30.95 -11.69 1.86
C GLY A 42 -30.75 -10.53 0.87
N ASP A 43 -30.68 -9.30 1.36
CA ASP A 43 -30.54 -8.12 0.52
C ASP A 43 -29.11 -8.03 -0.02
N LYS A 44 -28.98 -7.57 -1.28
CA LYS A 44 -27.68 -7.34 -1.90
C LYS A 44 -27.01 -6.14 -1.25
N PHE A 45 -25.69 -6.19 -1.10
CA PHE A 45 -24.96 -5.09 -0.47
C PHE A 45 -25.18 -3.74 -1.16
N ARG A 46 -25.24 -3.73 -2.49
CA ARG A 46 -25.49 -2.51 -3.28
C ARG A 46 -26.86 -1.86 -3.01
N ASP A 47 -27.87 -2.67 -2.69
CA ASP A 47 -29.26 -2.25 -2.51
C ASP A 47 -29.51 -1.68 -1.09
N LEU A 48 -28.53 -1.80 -0.18
CA LEU A 48 -28.56 -1.20 1.14
C LEU A 48 -28.49 0.33 1.07
N THR A 49 -29.10 1.00 2.04
CA THR A 49 -28.94 2.45 2.22
C THR A 49 -27.49 2.80 2.56
N GLU A 50 -27.06 4.01 2.20
CA GLU A 50 -25.70 4.46 2.55
C GLU A 50 -25.47 4.47 4.06
N GLU A 51 -26.48 4.82 4.87
CA GLU A 51 -26.41 4.73 6.33
C GLU A 51 -26.16 3.28 6.81
N ALA A 52 -26.85 2.29 6.23
CA ALA A 52 -26.64 0.88 6.55
C ALA A 52 -25.23 0.40 6.14
N LYS A 53 -24.74 0.80 4.95
CA LYS A 53 -23.39 0.48 4.50
C LYS A 53 -22.34 1.07 5.43
N GLN A 54 -22.50 2.34 5.83
CA GLN A 54 -21.61 3.00 6.79
C GLN A 54 -21.66 2.32 8.16
N ALA A 55 -22.84 1.96 8.65
CA ALA A 55 -23.00 1.25 9.92
C ALA A 55 -22.27 -0.11 9.93
N ILE A 56 -22.32 -0.87 8.83
CA ILE A 56 -21.60 -2.14 8.69
C ILE A 56 -20.08 -1.90 8.61
N LEU A 57 -19.64 -0.96 7.77
CA LEU A 57 -18.21 -0.79 7.46
C LEU A 57 -17.45 -0.01 8.54
N HIS A 58 -18.02 1.09 9.02
CA HIS A 58 -17.37 2.05 9.92
C HIS A 58 -17.98 2.06 11.33
N GLY A 59 -19.06 1.31 11.56
CA GLY A 59 -19.68 1.18 12.86
C GLY A 59 -20.84 2.14 13.08
N THR A 60 -21.47 2.04 14.25
CA THR A 60 -22.72 2.75 14.56
C THR A 60 -22.50 4.09 15.28
N GLY A 61 -21.25 4.51 15.46
CA GLY A 61 -20.91 5.73 16.20
C GLY A 61 -21.42 5.65 17.64
N GLU A 62 -22.24 6.62 18.03
CA GLU A 62 -22.88 6.69 19.36
C GLU A 62 -24.16 5.87 19.46
N ARG A 63 -24.71 5.39 18.33
CA ARG A 63 -25.97 4.65 18.33
C ARG A 63 -25.75 3.24 18.85
N GLU A 64 -26.38 2.93 19.98
CA GLU A 64 -26.36 1.59 20.55
C GLU A 64 -27.27 0.64 19.77
N VAL A 65 -26.79 -0.59 19.60
CA VAL A 65 -27.53 -1.68 18.99
C VAL A 65 -27.61 -2.83 19.98
N THR A 66 -28.79 -3.42 20.07
CA THR A 66 -29.01 -4.59 20.90
C THR A 66 -28.67 -5.85 20.12
N PHE A 67 -27.62 -6.53 20.54
CA PHE A 67 -27.18 -7.81 20.01
C PHE A 67 -27.70 -8.95 20.86
N GLN A 68 -28.19 -9.99 20.19
CA GLN A 68 -28.56 -11.25 20.82
C GLN A 68 -27.70 -12.32 20.20
N TYR A 69 -26.82 -12.90 21.00
CA TYR A 69 -25.92 -13.97 20.57
C TYR A 69 -26.39 -15.29 21.14
N ASP A 70 -26.39 -16.32 20.29
CA ASP A 70 -26.78 -17.68 20.64
C ASP A 70 -25.82 -18.66 19.96
N ASP A 71 -25.06 -19.40 20.76
CA ASP A 71 -24.13 -20.43 20.29
C ASP A 71 -24.68 -21.85 20.40
N GLY A 72 -25.96 -22.01 20.76
CA GLY A 72 -26.65 -23.27 20.98
C GLY A 72 -26.49 -23.85 22.39
N LEU A 73 -25.53 -23.36 23.18
CA LEU A 73 -25.32 -23.75 24.58
C LEU A 73 -25.75 -22.62 25.53
N ARG A 74 -25.56 -21.37 25.15
CA ARG A 74 -25.90 -20.19 25.92
C ARG A 74 -26.40 -19.08 24.99
N SER A 75 -27.43 -18.38 25.45
CA SER A 75 -27.88 -17.15 24.82
C SER A 75 -27.64 -15.97 25.76
N TYR A 76 -27.15 -14.87 25.22
CA TYR A 76 -27.00 -13.62 25.96
C TYR A 76 -27.38 -12.41 25.09
N LYS A 77 -27.84 -11.37 25.76
CA LYS A 77 -28.27 -10.12 25.13
C LYS A 77 -27.40 -8.99 25.67
N THR A 78 -26.86 -8.17 24.77
CA THR A 78 -26.01 -7.03 25.13
C THR A 78 -26.38 -5.83 24.26
N THR A 79 -26.42 -4.65 24.86
CA THR A 79 -26.60 -3.39 24.14
C THR A 79 -25.26 -2.66 24.17
N LYS A 80 -24.73 -2.38 22.99
CA LYS A 80 -23.45 -1.67 22.82
C LYS A 80 -23.40 -1.00 21.45
N THR A 81 -22.44 -0.12 21.26
CA THR A 81 -22.09 0.37 19.93
C THR A 81 -21.35 -0.71 19.14
N PHE A 82 -21.50 -0.70 17.82
CA PHE A 82 -20.76 -1.58 16.95
C PHE A 82 -19.60 -0.82 16.32
N GLU A 83 -18.39 -1.37 16.44
CA GLU A 83 -17.15 -0.69 16.02
C GLU A 83 -16.99 -0.64 14.48
N GLY A 84 -17.70 -1.47 13.71
CA GLY A 84 -17.53 -1.56 12.26
C GLY A 84 -16.53 -2.63 11.83
N VAL A 85 -16.69 -3.12 10.60
CA VAL A 85 -15.77 -4.12 10.02
C VAL A 85 -14.36 -3.54 9.82
N ILE A 86 -14.24 -2.31 9.31
CA ILE A 86 -12.95 -1.67 9.02
C ILE A 86 -12.19 -1.36 10.31
N PRO A 87 -12.76 -0.66 11.32
CA PRO A 87 -12.05 -0.39 12.56
C PRO A 87 -11.69 -1.65 13.32
N ASN A 88 -12.53 -2.70 13.28
CA ASN A 88 -12.21 -4.01 13.86
C ASN A 88 -10.95 -4.61 13.22
N LEU A 89 -10.86 -4.64 11.89
CA LEU A 89 -9.70 -5.17 11.18
C LEU A 89 -8.44 -4.35 11.46
N GLU A 90 -8.54 -3.02 11.45
CA GLU A 90 -7.41 -2.13 11.72
C GLU A 90 -6.87 -2.33 13.15
N ARG A 91 -7.76 -2.35 14.14
CA ARG A 91 -7.39 -2.58 15.54
C ARG A 91 -6.75 -3.95 15.73
N ARG A 92 -7.37 -5.01 15.19
CA ARG A 92 -6.84 -6.37 15.26
C ARG A 92 -5.48 -6.52 14.59
N TRP A 93 -5.24 -5.84 13.47
CA TRP A 93 -3.93 -5.84 12.81
C TRP A 93 -2.84 -5.19 13.66
N LYS A 94 -3.18 -4.10 14.37
CA LYS A 94 -2.25 -3.40 15.29
C LYS A 94 -1.98 -4.18 16.57
N GLU A 95 -3.00 -4.84 17.13
CA GLU A 95 -2.93 -5.51 18.44
C GLU A 95 -2.47 -6.97 18.36
N THR A 96 -2.62 -7.65 17.22
CA THR A 96 -2.27 -9.08 17.11
C THR A 96 -0.75 -9.29 17.14
N GLU A 97 -0.31 -10.28 17.92
CA GLU A 97 1.07 -10.80 17.89
C GLU A 97 1.24 -11.95 16.88
N SER A 98 0.15 -12.55 16.41
CA SER A 98 0.19 -13.63 15.43
C SER A 98 0.51 -13.11 14.03
N ALA A 99 1.63 -13.58 13.46
CA ALA A 99 2.03 -13.28 12.08
C ALA A 99 0.97 -13.74 11.05
N TRP A 100 0.44 -14.97 11.22
CA TRP A 100 -0.60 -15.50 10.34
C TRP A 100 -1.85 -14.63 10.33
N MET A 101 -2.32 -14.18 11.52
CA MET A 101 -3.47 -13.28 11.60
C MET A 101 -3.20 -11.94 10.92
N ARG A 102 -1.98 -11.42 11.05
CA ARG A 102 -1.57 -10.17 10.40
C ARG A 102 -1.64 -10.30 8.87
N GLU A 103 -1.06 -11.36 8.30
CA GLU A 103 -1.12 -11.66 6.87
C GLU A 103 -2.56 -11.84 6.37
N GLU A 104 -3.39 -12.54 7.15
CA GLU A 104 -4.80 -12.80 6.81
C GLU A 104 -5.60 -11.49 6.67
N ILE A 105 -5.34 -10.51 7.55
CA ILE A 105 -5.96 -9.19 7.55
C ILE A 105 -5.38 -8.31 6.43
N GLU A 106 -4.08 -8.39 6.16
CA GLU A 106 -3.40 -7.57 5.14
C GLU A 106 -3.98 -7.78 3.73
N ARG A 107 -4.59 -8.93 3.45
CA ARG A 107 -5.30 -9.17 2.17
C ARG A 107 -6.49 -8.24 1.95
N PHE A 108 -7.02 -7.63 3.02
CA PHE A 108 -8.09 -6.65 2.95
C PHE A 108 -7.58 -5.20 2.98
N MET A 109 -6.27 -5.01 3.07
CA MET A 109 -5.62 -3.71 3.14
C MET A 109 -4.92 -3.38 1.82
N SER A 110 -4.64 -2.09 1.61
CA SER A 110 -3.82 -1.64 0.49
C SER A 110 -2.84 -0.58 0.96
N ALA A 111 -1.66 -0.57 0.36
CA ALA A 111 -0.66 0.46 0.65
C ALA A 111 -1.11 1.79 0.04
N THR A 112 -1.16 2.83 0.87
CA THR A 112 -1.42 4.21 0.45
C THR A 112 -0.20 5.07 0.81
N PRO A 113 0.15 6.10 0.01
CA PRO A 113 1.23 7.01 0.37
C PRO A 113 1.03 7.59 1.77
N CYS A 114 2.07 7.53 2.60
CA CYS A 114 2.02 8.07 3.95
C CYS A 114 1.73 9.58 3.89
N PRO A 115 0.72 10.10 4.62
CA PRO A 115 0.35 11.51 4.56
C PRO A 115 1.45 12.43 5.10
N ALA A 116 2.23 11.96 6.08
CA ALA A 116 3.29 12.76 6.70
C ALA A 116 4.48 13.03 5.75
N CYS A 117 4.90 12.03 4.97
CA CYS A 117 6.03 12.16 4.04
C CYS A 117 5.62 12.17 2.57
N ARG A 118 4.31 12.10 2.28
CA ARG A 118 3.71 12.01 0.94
C ARG A 118 4.28 10.87 0.08
N GLY A 119 4.75 9.80 0.72
CA GLY A 119 5.37 8.66 0.03
C GLY A 119 6.89 8.77 -0.19
N TYR A 120 7.53 9.90 0.15
CA TYR A 120 8.97 10.11 -0.04
C TYR A 120 9.87 9.44 1.01
N ARG A 121 9.29 8.87 2.08
CA ARG A 121 9.98 8.05 3.10
C ARG A 121 11.08 8.77 3.88
N LEU A 122 11.11 10.10 3.82
CA LEU A 122 12.09 10.94 4.50
C LEU A 122 11.42 11.96 5.42
N LYS A 123 12.18 12.45 6.39
CA LYS A 123 11.75 13.51 7.29
C LYS A 123 11.59 14.84 6.53
N PRO A 124 10.72 15.76 7.00
CA PRO A 124 10.52 17.06 6.36
C PRO A 124 11.81 17.87 6.19
N GLU A 125 12.75 17.80 7.13
CA GLU A 125 14.02 18.53 7.08
C GLU A 125 14.91 18.03 5.92
N ALA A 126 14.89 16.72 5.64
CA ALA A 126 15.61 16.15 4.51
C ALA A 126 14.98 16.53 3.16
N LEU A 127 13.64 16.68 3.11
CA LEU A 127 12.90 17.12 1.92
C LEU A 127 12.99 18.64 1.69
N ALA A 128 13.40 19.41 2.69
CA ALA A 128 13.64 20.84 2.57
C ALA A 128 14.92 21.15 1.77
N VAL A 129 15.88 20.21 1.74
CA VAL A 129 17.12 20.36 0.96
C VAL A 129 16.82 20.13 -0.52
N LYS A 130 17.10 21.15 -1.33
CA LYS A 130 16.82 21.15 -2.77
C LYS A 130 18.07 21.40 -3.59
N ILE A 131 18.15 20.73 -4.73
CA ILE A 131 19.15 20.94 -5.78
C ILE A 131 18.37 21.35 -7.02
N ALA A 132 18.71 22.50 -7.61
CA ALA A 132 17.98 23.07 -8.77
C ALA A 132 16.45 23.05 -8.60
N GLY A 133 15.96 23.40 -7.39
CA GLY A 133 14.54 23.49 -7.07
C GLY A 133 13.83 22.17 -6.72
N LYS A 134 14.51 21.02 -6.81
CA LYS A 134 13.94 19.69 -6.48
C LYS A 134 14.61 19.06 -5.27
N HIS A 135 13.84 18.41 -4.41
CA HIS A 135 14.39 17.60 -3.33
C HIS A 135 14.68 16.16 -3.79
N ILE A 136 15.41 15.39 -2.96
CA ILE A 136 15.84 14.03 -3.28
C ILE A 136 14.68 13.11 -3.73
N GLY A 137 13.54 13.17 -3.03
CA GLY A 137 12.34 12.42 -3.39
C GLY A 137 11.82 12.68 -4.81
N GLU A 138 11.69 13.95 -5.21
CA GLU A 138 11.24 14.33 -6.56
C GLU A 138 12.19 13.84 -7.65
N VAL A 139 13.50 13.87 -7.39
CA VAL A 139 14.51 13.36 -8.33
C VAL A 139 14.40 11.84 -8.45
N THR A 140 14.15 11.11 -7.36
CA THR A 140 13.98 9.66 -7.40
C THR A 140 12.67 9.19 -8.07
N GLU A 141 11.66 10.05 -8.15
CA GLU A 141 10.41 9.79 -8.87
C GLU A 141 10.51 10.02 -10.38
N LEU A 142 11.56 10.70 -10.86
CA LEU A 142 11.82 10.78 -12.28
C LEU A 142 12.07 9.38 -12.84
N SER A 143 11.62 9.14 -14.07
CA SER A 143 12.08 7.97 -14.81
C SER A 143 13.59 8.06 -15.01
N ILE A 144 14.28 6.93 -15.14
CA ILE A 144 15.74 6.88 -15.31
C ILE A 144 16.18 7.75 -16.49
N ARG A 145 15.41 7.75 -17.59
CA ARG A 145 15.63 8.67 -18.73
C ARG A 145 15.61 10.14 -18.32
N LYS A 146 14.58 10.55 -17.57
CA LYS A 146 14.41 11.94 -17.13
C LYS A 146 15.45 12.32 -16.07
N ALA A 147 15.80 11.40 -15.19
CA ALA A 147 16.86 11.60 -14.20
C ALA A 147 18.21 11.81 -14.90
N ASP A 148 18.55 11.00 -15.90
CA ASP A 148 19.79 11.14 -16.68
C ASP A 148 19.90 12.51 -17.37
N GLN A 149 18.81 12.94 -18.01
CA GLN A 149 18.70 14.28 -18.61
C GLN A 149 18.87 15.38 -17.56
N TRP A 150 18.23 15.23 -16.40
CA TRP A 150 18.30 16.20 -15.31
C TRP A 150 19.73 16.33 -14.75
N PHE A 151 20.39 15.20 -14.44
CA PHE A 151 21.78 15.22 -13.96
C PHE A 151 22.78 15.69 -15.01
N THR A 152 22.49 15.52 -16.30
CA THR A 152 23.32 16.04 -17.40
C THR A 152 23.20 17.55 -17.52
N ALA A 153 22.01 18.13 -17.33
CA ALA A 153 21.78 19.57 -17.36
C ALA A 153 22.16 20.29 -16.04
N LEU A 154 22.21 19.55 -14.94
CA LEU A 154 22.40 20.10 -13.59
C LEU A 154 23.62 21.02 -13.42
N PRO A 155 24.80 20.77 -14.01
CA PRO A 155 25.95 21.67 -13.88
C PRO A 155 25.67 23.13 -14.25
N GLY A 156 24.73 23.38 -15.18
CA GLY A 156 24.32 24.74 -15.56
C GLY A 156 23.48 25.46 -14.51
N SER A 157 23.00 24.75 -13.48
CA SER A 157 22.23 25.31 -12.34
C SER A 157 23.05 25.37 -11.04
N LEU A 158 24.32 24.96 -11.07
CA LEU A 158 25.22 24.94 -9.91
C LEU A 158 26.27 26.05 -10.02
N SER A 159 26.77 26.52 -8.89
CA SER A 159 27.92 27.42 -8.85
C SER A 159 29.23 26.69 -9.17
N ASP A 160 30.29 27.42 -9.52
CA ASP A 160 31.60 26.83 -9.82
C ASP A 160 32.14 25.96 -8.68
N LYS A 161 32.01 26.44 -7.43
CA LYS A 161 32.40 25.69 -6.23
C LYS A 161 31.58 24.41 -6.06
N GLN A 162 30.27 24.46 -6.30
CA GLN A 162 29.41 23.28 -6.22
C GLN A 162 29.78 22.27 -7.30
N ASN A 163 30.02 22.75 -8.53
CA ASN A 163 30.46 21.91 -9.63
C ASN A 163 31.78 21.22 -9.31
N GLU A 164 32.78 21.94 -8.81
CA GLU A 164 34.09 21.40 -8.42
C GLU A 164 33.96 20.26 -7.39
N ILE A 165 33.14 20.45 -6.36
CA ILE A 165 32.87 19.43 -5.33
C ILE A 165 32.10 18.23 -5.92
N ALA A 166 31.12 18.50 -6.78
CA ALA A 166 30.19 17.49 -7.26
C ALA A 166 30.71 16.67 -8.45
N VAL A 167 31.83 17.05 -9.09
CA VAL A 167 32.34 16.40 -10.32
C VAL A 167 32.32 14.87 -10.23
N ARG A 168 32.91 14.29 -9.18
CA ARG A 168 33.02 12.83 -9.04
C ARG A 168 31.67 12.16 -8.81
N VAL A 169 30.81 12.78 -8.01
CA VAL A 169 29.47 12.26 -7.69
C VAL A 169 28.57 12.31 -8.93
N LEU A 170 28.57 13.43 -9.66
CA LEU A 170 27.79 13.59 -10.90
C LEU A 170 28.30 12.67 -12.01
N LYS A 171 29.60 12.37 -12.06
CA LYS A 171 30.14 11.37 -12.98
C LYS A 171 29.54 9.99 -12.70
N GLU A 172 29.65 9.51 -11.45
CA GLU A 172 29.15 8.18 -11.05
C GLU A 172 27.64 8.04 -11.26
N ILE A 173 26.85 9.05 -10.90
CA ILE A 173 25.40 9.03 -11.09
C ILE A 173 25.03 8.90 -12.57
N ARG A 174 25.65 9.73 -13.44
CA ARG A 174 25.39 9.70 -14.88
C ARG A 174 25.81 8.37 -15.51
N GLU A 175 26.94 7.80 -15.09
CA GLU A 175 27.38 6.49 -15.58
C GLU A 175 26.39 5.38 -15.22
N ARG A 176 25.92 5.33 -13.97
CA ARG A 176 24.90 4.35 -13.53
C ARG A 176 23.56 4.51 -14.26
N LEU A 177 23.10 5.75 -14.41
CA LEU A 177 21.85 6.02 -15.13
C LEU A 177 21.96 5.65 -16.61
N ARG A 178 23.11 5.91 -17.24
CA ARG A 178 23.39 5.49 -18.60
C ARG A 178 23.35 3.97 -18.74
N PHE A 179 24.00 3.21 -17.86
CA PHE A 179 23.94 1.75 -17.92
C PHE A 179 22.51 1.21 -17.81
N LEU A 180 21.68 1.81 -16.96
CA LEU A 180 20.27 1.45 -16.84
C LEU A 180 19.48 1.79 -18.12
N ASN A 181 19.78 2.90 -18.78
CA ASN A 181 19.20 3.24 -20.09
C ASN A 181 19.66 2.25 -21.19
N ASP A 182 20.94 1.87 -21.20
CA ASP A 182 21.52 0.97 -22.20
C ASP A 182 20.91 -0.44 -22.13
N VAL A 183 20.55 -0.91 -20.93
CA VAL A 183 19.82 -2.18 -20.74
C VAL A 183 18.29 -2.03 -20.88
N GLY A 184 17.80 -0.89 -21.36
CA GLY A 184 16.38 -0.67 -21.66
C GLY A 184 15.47 -0.61 -20.42
N LEU A 185 15.94 -0.01 -19.33
CA LEU A 185 15.17 0.23 -18.11
C LEU A 185 14.77 1.70 -17.92
N ASP A 186 14.91 2.51 -18.97
CA ASP A 186 14.77 3.97 -18.96
C ASP A 186 13.39 4.49 -18.52
N TYR A 187 12.36 3.64 -18.59
CA TYR A 187 10.98 3.92 -18.17
C TYR A 187 10.75 3.73 -16.66
N LEU A 188 11.62 3.02 -15.96
CA LEU A 188 11.52 2.81 -14.51
C LEU A 188 11.89 4.08 -13.76
N THR A 189 11.39 4.22 -12.53
CA THR A 189 11.83 5.25 -11.59
C THR A 189 12.80 4.67 -10.57
N LEU A 190 13.66 5.50 -9.98
CA LEU A 190 14.54 5.07 -8.88
C LEU A 190 13.75 4.75 -7.60
N SER A 191 12.53 5.29 -7.47
CA SER A 191 11.61 5.05 -6.35
C SER A 191 10.80 3.75 -6.46
N ARG A 192 10.85 3.04 -7.61
CA ARG A 192 10.05 1.82 -7.81
C ARG A 192 10.46 0.73 -6.82
N ASN A 193 9.46 0.09 -6.22
CA ASN A 193 9.69 -1.00 -5.27
C ASN A 193 10.30 -2.22 -5.98
N SER A 194 11.45 -2.70 -5.50
CA SER A 194 12.16 -3.85 -6.07
C SER A 194 11.31 -5.12 -6.14
N GLY A 195 10.42 -5.34 -5.17
CA GLY A 195 9.52 -6.50 -5.17
C GLY A 195 8.44 -6.48 -6.26
N THR A 196 8.30 -5.37 -7.00
CA THR A 196 7.33 -5.23 -8.11
C THR A 196 7.98 -5.37 -9.48
N LEU A 197 9.29 -5.63 -9.53
CA LEU A 197 10.01 -5.84 -10.79
C LEU A 197 9.77 -7.26 -11.29
N SER A 198 9.62 -7.38 -12.60
CA SER A 198 9.67 -8.66 -13.31
C SER A 198 11.04 -9.31 -13.17
N GLY A 199 11.11 -10.62 -13.45
CA GLY A 199 12.39 -11.36 -13.47
C GLY A 199 13.39 -10.72 -14.44
N GLY A 200 12.95 -10.40 -15.67
CA GLY A 200 13.81 -9.77 -16.68
C GLY A 200 14.26 -8.34 -16.29
N GLU A 201 13.39 -7.53 -15.67
CA GLU A 201 13.81 -6.21 -15.15
C GLU A 201 14.89 -6.38 -14.08
N SER A 202 14.70 -7.30 -13.13
CA SER A 202 15.63 -7.55 -12.03
C SER A 202 16.99 -8.07 -12.54
N GLN A 203 16.99 -8.98 -13.51
CA GLN A 203 18.20 -9.47 -14.17
C GLN A 203 18.95 -8.32 -14.87
N ARG A 204 18.25 -7.45 -15.62
CA ARG A 204 18.88 -6.32 -16.30
C ARG A 204 19.43 -5.27 -15.33
N ILE A 205 18.78 -5.01 -14.20
CA ILE A 205 19.33 -4.14 -13.14
C ILE A 205 20.64 -4.74 -12.59
N ARG A 206 20.67 -6.06 -12.37
CA ARG A 206 21.87 -6.75 -11.91
C ARG A 206 22.98 -6.64 -12.95
N LEU A 207 22.68 -6.85 -14.23
CA LEU A 207 23.64 -6.68 -15.33
C LEU A 207 24.20 -5.26 -15.37
N ALA A 208 23.35 -4.23 -15.34
CA ALA A 208 23.77 -2.83 -15.31
C ALA A 208 24.69 -2.53 -14.12
N SER A 209 24.38 -3.10 -12.95
CA SER A 209 25.22 -2.96 -11.75
C SER A 209 26.59 -3.63 -11.90
N GLN A 210 26.66 -4.78 -12.58
CA GLN A 210 27.91 -5.49 -12.82
C GLN A 210 28.78 -4.78 -13.87
N ILE A 211 28.19 -4.27 -14.94
CA ILE A 211 28.93 -3.46 -15.94
C ILE A 211 29.54 -2.21 -15.28
N GLY A 212 28.79 -1.56 -14.37
CA GLY A 212 29.29 -0.41 -13.62
C GLY A 212 30.35 -0.71 -12.55
N SER A 213 30.60 -1.99 -12.22
CA SER A 213 31.59 -2.37 -11.19
C SER A 213 33.05 -2.22 -11.65
N GLY A 214 33.29 -2.08 -12.95
CA GLY A 214 34.63 -1.92 -13.51
C GLY A 214 35.54 -3.15 -13.34
N LEU A 215 34.98 -4.32 -13.02
CA LEU A 215 35.74 -5.54 -12.80
C LEU A 215 36.35 -6.07 -14.12
N THR A 216 37.63 -6.41 -14.08
CA THR A 216 38.37 -7.03 -15.19
C THR A 216 38.73 -8.48 -14.88
N GLY A 217 38.75 -9.36 -15.88
CA GLY A 217 39.11 -10.77 -15.68
C GLY A 217 38.01 -11.63 -15.05
N VAL A 218 36.75 -11.20 -15.17
CA VAL A 218 35.58 -11.91 -14.64
C VAL A 218 34.81 -12.58 -15.78
N LEU A 219 34.37 -13.82 -15.56
CA LEU A 219 33.43 -14.52 -16.42
C LEU A 219 32.01 -14.36 -15.85
N TYR A 220 31.18 -13.57 -16.53
CA TYR A 220 29.76 -13.48 -16.22
C TYR A 220 29.01 -14.59 -16.96
N VAL A 221 28.30 -15.45 -16.20
CA VAL A 221 27.35 -16.42 -16.75
C VAL A 221 25.96 -15.83 -16.59
N LEU A 222 25.29 -15.55 -17.70
CA LEU A 222 23.92 -15.05 -17.73
C LEU A 222 22.98 -16.23 -18.03
N ASP A 223 21.89 -16.31 -17.27
CA ASP A 223 20.77 -17.22 -17.49
C ASP A 223 19.67 -16.51 -18.29
#